data_AF-W1QL67-F1
#
_entry.id   AF-W1QL67-F1
#
_cell.length_a   1.000
_cell.length_b   1.000
_cell.length_c   1.000
_cell.angle_alpha   90.00
_cell.angle_beta   90.00
_cell.angle_gamma   90.00
#
_symmetry.space_group_name_H-M   'P 1'
#
loop_
_entity.id
_entity.type
_entity.pdbx_description
1 polymer ?
#
loop_
_entity_poly.entity_id
_entity_poly.type
_entity_poly.pdbx_seq_one_letter_code
_entity_poly.pdbx_strand_id
1 'polypeptide(L)' 'MVHQFIPKWVRPPTGGWYHTPKNHTVNAAIAFSAYGVIMYYLYLKGEENTYDPQKVYSMEHVKRWENAVAKQVK' A
#
# COMPACT_ATOMS: atom_id res chain seq x y z
N MET A 1 -10.72 6.95 -42.08
CA MET A 1 -10.57 6.89 -40.61
C MET A 1 -11.51 7.94 -40.03
N VAL A 2 -12.69 7.54 -39.56
CA VAL A 2 -13.70 8.48 -39.07
C VAL A 2 -13.23 9.02 -37.72
N HIS A 3 -12.84 10.28 -37.67
CA HIS A 3 -12.61 10.97 -36.41
C HIS A 3 -13.98 11.19 -35.76
N GLN A 4 -14.35 10.36 -34.78
CA GLN A 4 -15.53 10.60 -33.96
C GLN A 4 -15.39 11.96 -33.27
N PHE A 5 -16.41 12.81 -33.40
CA PHE A 5 -16.49 14.08 -32.68
C PHE A 5 -16.64 13.80 -31.18
N ILE A 6 -15.62 14.15 -30.40
CA ILE A 6 -15.66 14.08 -28.93
C ILE A 6 -15.91 15.51 -28.41
N PRO A 7 -17.12 15.82 -27.91
CA PRO A 7 -17.45 17.15 -27.40
C PRO A 7 -16.58 17.53 -26.18
N LYS A 8 -15.94 18.70 -26.24
CA LYS A 8 -14.98 19.17 -25.21
C LYS A 8 -15.59 19.45 -23.83
N TRP A 9 -16.91 19.59 -23.75
CA TRP A 9 -17.62 19.82 -22.47
C TRP A 9 -17.89 18.51 -21.71
N VAL A 10 -17.78 17.36 -22.37
CA VAL A 10 -17.88 16.06 -21.71
C VAL A 10 -16.52 15.74 -21.12
N ARG A 11 -16.43 15.72 -19.79
CA ARG A 11 -15.24 15.31 -19.03
C ARG A 11 -15.49 13.93 -18.43
N PRO A 12 -15.24 12.85 -19.18
CA PRO A 12 -15.39 11.51 -18.64
C PRO A 12 -14.42 11.29 -17.47
N PRO A 13 -14.76 10.43 -16.50
CA PRO A 13 -13.88 10.10 -15.37
C PRO A 13 -12.57 9.43 -15.82
N THR A 14 -12.56 8.86 -17.04
CA THR A 14 -11.38 8.33 -17.72
C THR A 14 -11.10 9.17 -18.95
N GLY A 15 -9.83 9.28 -19.37
CA GLY A 15 -9.47 10.11 -20.52
C GLY A 15 -10.12 9.72 -21.86
N GLY A 16 -10.63 8.49 -21.98
CA GLY A 16 -11.12 7.94 -23.24
C GLY A 16 -9.99 7.38 -24.12
N TRP A 17 -10.26 7.17 -25.40
CA TRP A 17 -9.30 6.58 -26.35
C TRP A 17 -8.13 7.53 -26.62
N TYR A 18 -6.89 7.04 -26.43
CA TYR A 18 -5.63 7.76 -26.67
C TYR A 18 -5.46 9.10 -25.93
N HIS A 19 -6.11 9.26 -24.78
CA HIS A 19 -5.98 10.48 -23.99
C HIS A 19 -4.68 10.50 -23.18
N THR A 20 -3.66 11.11 -23.78
CA THR A 20 -2.39 11.39 -23.11
C THR A 20 -2.23 12.91 -22.98
N PRO A 21 -2.62 13.50 -21.84
CA PRO A 21 -2.48 14.94 -21.66
C PRO A 21 -0.99 15.31 -21.58
N LYS A 22 -0.64 16.55 -21.93
CA LYS A 22 0.76 17.01 -21.96
C LYS A 22 1.47 16.90 -20.60
N ASN A 23 0.72 16.93 -19.50
CA ASN A 23 1.19 16.82 -18.12
C ASN A 23 1.10 15.40 -17.54
N HIS A 24 0.91 14.36 -18.36
CA HIS A 24 0.75 12.98 -17.88
C HIS A 24 1.92 12.50 -17.01
N THR A 25 3.16 12.92 -17.31
CA THR A 25 4.36 12.58 -16.51
C THR A 25 4.31 13.17 -15.11
N VAL A 26 3.95 14.45 -14.98
CA VAL A 26 3.80 15.15 -13.70
C VAL A 26 2.66 14.54 -12.90
N ASN A 27 1.51 14.29 -13.54
CA ASN A 27 0.36 13.66 -12.89
C ASN A 27 0.70 12.24 -12.40
N ALA A 28 1.45 11.46 -13.20
CA ALA A 28 1.90 10.14 -12.82
C ALA A 28 2.85 10.21 -11.61
N ALA A 29 3.81 11.13 -11.61
CA ALA A 29 4.72 11.31 -10.47
C ALA A 29 3.97 11.62 -9.17
N ILE A 30 2.95 12.47 -9.23
CA ILE A 30 2.08 12.78 -8.08
C ILE A 30 1.27 11.54 -7.65
N ALA A 31 0.71 10.80 -8.60
CA ALA A 31 -0.07 9.60 -8.28
C ALA A 31 0.80 8.52 -7.63
N PHE A 32 2.01 8.28 -8.15
CA PHE A 32 2.94 7.30 -7.59
C PHE A 32 3.47 7.72 -6.22
N SER A 33 3.75 9.01 -6.01
CA SER A 33 4.21 9.48 -4.69
C SER A 33 3.10 9.35 -3.64
N ALA A 34 1.86 9.73 -3.98
CA ALA A 34 0.71 9.53 -3.10
C ALA A 34 0.49 8.05 -2.75
N TYR A 35 0.59 7.16 -3.75
CA TYR A 35 0.49 5.72 -3.54
C TYR A 35 1.58 5.20 -2.60
N GLY A 36 2.83 5.62 -2.79
CA GLY A 36 3.95 5.24 -1.93
C GLY A 36 3.74 5.66 -0.47
N VAL A 37 3.25 6.88 -0.24
CA VAL A 37 2.94 7.38 1.11
C VAL A 37 1.83 6.56 1.78
N ILE A 38 0.76 6.22 1.04
CA ILE A 38 -0.33 5.40 1.56
C ILE A 38 0.19 4.00 1.94
N MET A 39 0.99 3.38 1.08
CA MET A 39 1.57 2.06 1.35
C MET A 39 2.48 2.08 2.57
N TYR A 40 3.32 3.10 2.71
CA TYR A 40 4.19 3.25 3.87
C TYR A 40 3.38 3.45 5.16
N TYR A 41 2.32 4.24 5.12
CA TYR A 41 1.43 4.42 6.26
C TYR A 41 0.74 3.11 6.67
N LEU A 42 0.25 2.33 5.70
CA LEU A 42 -0.34 1.02 5.95
C LEU A 42 0.67 0.04 6.53
N TYR A 43 1.93 0.07 6.08
CA TYR A 43 3.01 -0.72 6.66
C TYR A 43 3.23 -0.39 8.14
N LEU A 44 3.36 0.90 8.48
CA LEU A 44 3.53 1.33 9.89
C LEU A 44 2.33 0.93 10.75
N LYS A 45 1.11 1.09 10.24
CA LYS A 45 -0.11 0.62 10.93
C LYS A 45 -0.15 -0.89 11.11
N GLY A 46 0.40 -1.64 10.16
CA GLY A 46 0.59 -3.09 10.28
C GLY A 46 1.58 -3.44 11.38
N GLU A 47 2.73 -2.77 11.42
CA GLU A 47 3.75 -2.99 12.45
C GLU A 47 3.25 -2.62 13.86
N GLU A 48 2.52 -1.51 14.02
CA GLU A 48 1.91 -1.14 15.30
C GLU A 48 0.98 -2.23 15.85
N ASN A 49 0.28 -2.95 14.95
CA ASN A 49 -0.62 -4.04 15.32
C ASN A 49 0.06 -5.41 15.34
N THR A 50 1.33 -5.49 14.93
CA THR A 50 2.11 -6.72 14.98
C THR A 50 2.81 -6.77 16.33
N TYR A 51 2.26 -7.56 17.25
CA TYR A 51 2.87 -7.77 18.55
C TYR A 51 4.16 -8.59 18.41
N ASP A 52 5.30 -7.92 18.61
CA ASP A 52 6.62 -8.56 18.70
C ASP A 52 6.98 -8.75 20.19
N PRO A 53 6.79 -9.95 20.76
CA PRO A 53 7.11 -10.22 22.16
C PRO A 53 8.60 -10.04 22.47
N GLN A 54 9.50 -10.10 21.47
CA GLN A 54 10.94 -9.89 21.70
C GLN A 54 11.31 -8.42 21.90
N LYS A 55 10.47 -7.49 21.44
CA LYS A 55 10.64 -6.04 21.68
C LYS A 55 10.11 -5.59 23.04
N VAL A 56 9.18 -6.35 23.63
CA VAL A 56 8.46 -5.97 24.87
C VAL A 56 8.94 -6.76 26.09
N TYR A 57 9.40 -8.00 25.92
CA TYR A 57 9.81 -8.88 27.03
C TYR A 57 11.28 -9.27 26.94
N SER A 58 11.88 -9.59 28.08
CA SER A 58 13.24 -10.11 28.11
C SER A 58 13.32 -11.45 27.40
N MET A 59 14.46 -11.73 26.76
CA MET A 59 14.71 -12.98 26.04
C MET A 59 14.49 -14.25 26.88
N GLU A 60 14.62 -14.15 28.21
CA GLU A 60 14.35 -15.26 29.13
C GLU A 60 12.84 -15.60 29.19
N HIS A 61 11.96 -14.59 29.16
CA HIS A 61 10.51 -14.80 29.15
C HIS A 61 10.04 -15.40 27.83
N VAL A 62 10.56 -14.91 26.71
CA VAL A 62 10.23 -15.43 25.37
C VAL A 62 10.62 -16.91 25.26
N LYS A 63 11.84 -17.27 25.70
CA LYS A 63 12.30 -18.67 25.73
C LYS A 63 11.45 -19.56 26.64
N ARG A 64 10.93 -19.04 27.76
CA ARG A 64 10.01 -19.83 28.62
C ARG A 64 8.71 -20.15 27.89
N TRP A 65 8.14 -19.20 27.15
CA TRP A 65 6.91 -19.43 26.37
C TRP A 65 7.14 -20.41 25.22
N GLU A 66 8.23 -20.26 24.46
CA GLU A 66 8.61 -21.21 23.40
C GLU A 66 8.74 -22.64 23.94
N ASN A 67 9.41 -22.81 25.09
CA ASN A 67 9.58 -24.10 25.74
C ASN A 67 8.27 -24.68 26.29
N ALA A 68 7.33 -23.83 26.72
CA ALA A 68 6.01 -24.26 27.21
C ALA A 68 5.13 -24.77 26.06
N VAL A 69 5.14 -24.08 24.92
CA VAL A 69 4.41 -24.50 23.71
C VAL A 69 4.99 -25.81 23.17
N ALA A 70 6.31 -25.94 23.08
CA ALA A 70 6.97 -27.17 22.62
C ALA A 70 6.65 -28.40 23.50
N LYS A 71 6.33 -28.19 24.78
CA LYS A 71 5.91 -29.25 25.72
C LYS A 71 4.44 -29.67 25.56
N GLN A 72 3.56 -28.81 25.05
CA GLN A 72 2.14 -29.11 24.84
C GLN A 72 1.86 -29.85 23.52
N VAL A 73 2.82 -29.86 22.58
CA VAL A 73 2.68 -30.51 21.27
C VAL A 73 3.17 -31.98 21.29
N LYS A 74 3.63 -32.48 22.45
CA LYS A 74 3.94 -33.89 22.70
C LYS A 74 2.84 -34.54 23.52
#